data_AF-A0A1L7CI10-F1
#
_entry.id   AF-A0A1L7CI10-F1
#
_cell.length_a   1.000
_cell.length_b   1.000
_cell.length_c   1.000
_cell.angle_alpha   90.00
_cell.angle_beta   90.00
_cell.angle_gamma   90.00
#
_symmetry.space_group_name_H-M   'P 1'
#
loop_
_entity.id
_entity.type
_entity.pdbx_description
1 polymer ?
#
loop_
_entity_poly.entity_id
_entity_poly.type
_entity_poly.pdbx_seq_one_letter_code
_entity_poly.pdbx_strand_id
1 'polypeptide(L)'
;MSEIVGDNVVELDGVEYRFEWPADKTLLQSMLDAGIPAPHSCQMGRCGACRVHVEGPQTRMRENHVLDDFDVEAGDRLACQTLRNEGDLTAAELDYPF
;
A
#
# COMPACT_ATOMS: atom_id res chain seq x y z
N MET A 1 -5.84 -16.17 17.42
CA MET A 1 -6.45 -15.98 16.10
C MET A 1 -6.39 -14.49 15.84
N SER A 2 -5.60 -14.10 14.84
CA SER A 2 -5.11 -12.74 14.62
C SER A 2 -6.20 -11.68 14.74
N GLU A 3 -5.92 -10.65 15.55
CA GLU A 3 -6.76 -9.47 15.70
C GLU A 3 -6.92 -8.79 14.34
N ILE A 4 -8.17 -8.77 13.86
CA ILE A 4 -8.59 -8.00 12.69
C ILE A 4 -8.61 -6.55 13.14
N VAL A 5 -7.63 -5.76 12.71
CA VAL A 5 -7.72 -4.30 12.86
C VAL A 5 -8.29 -3.75 11.56
N GLY A 6 -9.60 -3.56 11.58
CA GLY A 6 -10.40 -3.22 10.41
C GLY A 6 -10.90 -1.79 10.47
N ASP A 7 -10.16 -0.88 9.83
CA ASP A 7 -10.72 0.26 9.08
C ASP A 7 -9.65 0.89 8.15
N ASN A 8 -8.91 0.09 7.36
CA ASN A 8 -7.94 0.68 6.42
C ASN A 8 -8.72 1.33 5.27
N VAL A 9 -8.43 2.60 5.01
CA VAL A 9 -9.01 3.37 3.91
C VAL A 9 -7.94 3.60 2.85
N VAL A 10 -8.33 3.40 1.58
CA VAL A 10 -7.54 3.86 0.44
C VAL A 10 -8.39 4.76 -0.44
N GLU A 11 -7.85 5.90 -0.84
CA GLU A 11 -8.46 6.74 -1.87
C GLU A 11 -7.86 6.41 -3.25
N LEU A 12 -8.73 6.20 -4.24
CA LEU A 12 -8.37 6.02 -5.65
C LEU A 12 -9.37 6.79 -6.52
N ASP A 13 -8.86 7.70 -7.35
CA ASP A 13 -9.68 8.55 -8.25
C ASP A 13 -10.81 9.31 -7.52
N GLY A 14 -10.54 9.78 -6.28
CA GLY A 14 -11.52 10.46 -5.43
C GLY A 14 -12.61 9.53 -4.85
N VAL A 15 -12.42 8.22 -4.95
CA VAL A 15 -13.29 7.21 -4.34
C VAL A 15 -12.55 6.54 -3.19
N GLU A 16 -13.15 6.60 -2.00
CA GLU A 16 -12.66 5.89 -0.82
C GLU A 16 -13.10 4.42 -0.82
N TYR A 17 -12.15 3.53 -0.59
CA TYR A 17 -12.38 2.10 -0.43
C TYR A 17 -11.92 1.66 0.96
N ARG A 18 -12.69 0.76 1.57
CA ARG A 18 -12.34 0.14 2.86
C ARG A 18 -11.97 -1.31 2.66
N PHE A 19 -10.88 -1.75 3.28
CA PHE A 19 -10.41 -3.11 3.15
C PHE A 19 -9.70 -3.63 4.40
N GLU A 20 -9.63 -4.96 4.49
CA GLU A 20 -8.84 -5.65 5.51
C GLU A 20 -7.41 -5.81 5.02
N TRP A 21 -6.44 -5.40 5.83
CA TRP A 21 -5.02 -5.60 5.55
C TRP A 21 -4.36 -6.48 6.62
N PRO A 22 -4.33 -7.81 6.41
CA PRO A 22 -3.66 -8.71 7.33
C PRO A 22 -2.13 -8.63 7.17
N ALA A 23 -1.40 -8.88 8.26
CA ALA A 23 0.06 -8.67 8.33
C ALA A 23 0.90 -9.59 7.41
N ASP A 24 0.31 -10.68 6.93
CA ASP A 24 0.95 -11.64 6.02
C ASP A 24 0.79 -11.28 4.54
N LYS A 25 -0.07 -10.31 4.22
CA LYS A 25 -0.33 -9.85 2.84
C LYS A 25 0.28 -8.48 2.56
N THR A 26 0.64 -8.28 1.30
CA THR A 26 1.04 -6.95 0.82
C THR A 26 -0.18 -6.04 0.73
N LEU A 27 0.06 -4.73 0.72
CA LEU A 27 -0.97 -3.74 0.51
C LEU A 27 -1.70 -4.00 -0.80
N LEU A 28 -0.97 -4.25 -1.90
CA LEU A 28 -1.56 -4.59 -3.19
C LEU A 28 -2.43 -5.85 -3.11
N GLN A 29 -1.94 -6.93 -2.50
CA GLN A 29 -2.71 -8.17 -2.41
C GLN A 29 -4.03 -7.95 -1.65
N SER A 30 -3.97 -7.19 -0.56
CA SER A 30 -5.14 -6.90 0.28
C SER A 30 -6.17 -6.05 -0.47
N MET A 31 -5.72 -5.07 -1.25
CA MET A 31 -6.59 -4.27 -2.11
C MET A 31 -7.26 -5.11 -3.20
N LEU A 32 -6.48 -5.94 -3.91
CA LEU A 32 -7.00 -6.80 -4.98
C LEU A 32 -7.98 -7.86 -4.45
N ASP A 33 -7.69 -8.47 -3.30
CA ASP A 33 -8.58 -9.42 -2.65
C ASP A 33 -9.92 -8.77 -2.24
N ALA A 34 -9.91 -7.48 -1.90
CA ALA A 34 -11.09 -6.67 -1.62
C ALA A 34 -11.82 -6.16 -2.88
N GLY A 35 -11.31 -6.46 -4.08
CA GLY A 35 -11.88 -6.01 -5.35
C GLY A 35 -11.58 -4.54 -5.69
N ILE A 36 -10.62 -3.91 -5.00
CA ILE A 36 -10.20 -2.54 -5.26
C ILE A 36 -9.31 -2.54 -6.52
N PRO A 37 -9.58 -1.71 -7.53
CA PRO A 37 -8.85 -1.70 -8.79
C PRO A 37 -7.50 -0.97 -8.69
N ALA A 38 -6.67 -1.35 -7.71
CA ALA A 38 -5.38 -0.73 -7.47
C ALA A 38 -4.45 -0.88 -8.70
N PRO A 39 -3.81 0.21 -9.16
CA PRO A 39 -2.91 0.17 -10.31
C PRO A 39 -1.69 -0.69 -10.02
N HIS A 40 -1.32 -1.55 -10.96
CA HIS A 40 -0.16 -2.43 -10.82
C HIS A 40 0.29 -2.98 -12.18
N SER A 41 1.53 -3.47 -12.24
CA SER A 41 2.09 -4.12 -13.43
C SER A 41 3.01 -5.29 -13.07
N CYS A 42 4.26 -5.04 -12.67
CA CYS A 42 5.24 -6.12 -12.49
C CYS A 42 5.09 -6.91 -11.19
N GLN A 43 4.54 -6.31 -10.12
CA GLN A 43 4.46 -6.86 -8.76
C GLN A 43 5.81 -7.30 -8.13
N MET A 44 6.94 -6.88 -8.71
CA MET A 44 8.30 -7.26 -8.31
C MET A 44 9.11 -6.08 -7.73
N GLY A 45 8.48 -4.92 -7.51
CA GLY A 45 9.16 -3.74 -6.94
C GLY A 45 10.07 -2.99 -7.91
N ARG A 46 9.84 -3.11 -9.24
CA ARG A 46 10.73 -2.57 -10.29
C ARG A 46 10.10 -1.61 -11.30
N CYS A 47 8.77 -1.44 -11.30
CA CYS A 47 8.08 -0.65 -12.33
C CYS A 47 7.39 0.62 -11.83
N GLY A 48 7.21 0.82 -10.52
CA GLY A 48 6.53 2.00 -9.97
C GLY A 48 5.01 2.08 -10.17
N ALA A 49 4.42 1.27 -11.06
CA ALA A 49 2.98 1.27 -11.37
C ALA A 49 2.03 1.07 -10.17
N CYS A 50 2.52 0.57 -9.04
CA CYS A 50 1.75 0.41 -7.81
C CYS A 50 2.22 1.38 -6.70
N ARG A 51 2.77 2.54 -7.07
CA ARG A 51 3.14 3.59 -6.13
C ARG A 51 1.89 4.01 -5.35
N VAL A 52 2.05 4.19 -4.05
CA VAL A 52 1.00 4.59 -3.12
C VAL A 52 1.64 5.47 -2.06
N HIS A 53 0.99 6.57 -1.72
CA HIS A 53 1.34 7.39 -0.59
C HIS A 53 0.65 6.80 0.65
N VAL A 54 1.37 6.64 1.77
CA VAL A 54 0.80 6.05 2.99
C VAL A 54 0.94 7.05 4.14
N GLU A 55 -0.21 7.47 4.67
CA GLU A 55 -0.28 8.30 5.86
C GLU A 55 -0.41 7.41 7.11
N GLY A 56 0.67 7.21 7.86
CA GLY A 56 0.64 6.44 9.10
C GLY A 56 1.98 5.83 9.53
N PRO A 57 2.04 5.17 10.71
CA PRO A 57 3.29 4.69 11.24
C PRO A 57 3.86 3.52 10.41
N GLN A 58 5.17 3.62 10.19
CA GLN A 58 6.12 2.63 9.68
C GLN A 58 5.52 1.42 8.95
N THR A 59 5.57 1.44 7.62
CA THR A 59 5.45 0.24 6.78
C THR A 59 6.83 -0.28 6.40
N ARG A 60 6.94 -1.57 6.08
CA ARG A 60 8.17 -2.14 5.50
C ARG A 60 7.95 -2.51 4.04
N MET A 61 8.91 -2.21 3.18
CA MET A 61 8.95 -2.73 1.82
C MET A 61 9.90 -3.92 1.75
N ARG A 62 9.48 -5.01 1.10
CA ARG A 62 10.34 -6.18 0.86
C ARG A 62 11.50 -5.84 -0.07
N GLU A 63 11.18 -5.15 -1.17
CA GLU A 63 12.11 -4.73 -2.21
C GLU A 63 11.73 -3.31 -2.66
N ASN A 64 12.73 -2.47 -2.95
CA ASN A 64 12.53 -1.16 -3.57
C ASN A 64 13.67 -0.89 -4.54
N HIS A 65 13.34 -0.88 -5.85
CA HIS A 65 14.27 -0.53 -6.93
C HIS A 65 13.84 0.72 -7.69
N VAL A 66 12.87 1.48 -7.16
CA VAL A 66 12.18 2.56 -7.89
C VAL A 66 12.17 3.88 -7.12
N LEU A 67 11.81 3.84 -5.84
CA LEU A 67 11.68 5.04 -4.99
C LEU A 67 13.03 5.35 -4.36
N ASP A 68 13.40 6.63 -4.34
CA ASP A 68 14.57 7.08 -3.59
C ASP A 68 14.26 7.29 -2.10
N ASP A 69 15.27 7.64 -1.31
CA ASP A 69 15.10 7.85 0.13
C ASP A 69 14.14 9.01 0.42
N PHE A 70 14.10 10.05 -0.42
CA PHE A 70 13.22 11.20 -0.24
C PHE A 70 11.75 10.83 -0.48
N ASP A 71 11.46 10.06 -1.54
CA ASP A 71 10.13 9.48 -1.78
C ASP A 71 9.69 8.64 -0.56
N VAL A 72 10.58 7.77 -0.06
CA VAL A 72 10.27 6.90 1.08
C VAL A 72 10.06 7.69 2.37
N GLU A 73 10.83 8.75 2.60
CA GLU A 73 10.65 9.65 3.73
C GLU A 73 9.35 10.48 3.62
N ALA A 74 8.95 10.84 2.40
CA ALA A 74 7.71 11.55 2.14
C ALA A 74 6.46 10.69 2.39
N GLY A 75 6.58 9.37 2.38
CA GLY A 75 5.45 8.44 2.59
C GLY A 75 5.13 7.55 1.40
N ASP A 76 5.86 7.70 0.28
CA ASP A 76 5.65 6.88 -0.90
C ASP A 76 6.16 5.45 -0.71
N ARG A 77 5.36 4.51 -1.18
CA ARG A 77 5.63 3.08 -1.09
C ARG A 77 5.23 2.39 -2.38
N LEU A 78 5.77 1.19 -2.61
CA LEU A 78 5.32 0.29 -3.66
C LEU A 78 4.32 -0.71 -3.06
N ALA A 79 3.02 -0.54 -3.31
CA ALA A 79 1.98 -1.38 -2.70
C ALA A 79 2.23 -2.89 -2.86
N CYS A 80 2.85 -3.32 -3.96
CA CYS A 80 3.21 -4.73 -4.19
C CYS A 80 4.31 -5.28 -3.25
N GLN A 81 5.11 -4.40 -2.64
CA GLN A 81 6.19 -4.76 -1.72
C GLN A 81 5.92 -4.32 -0.28
N THR A 82 4.94 -3.45 -0.07
CA THR A 82 4.58 -2.93 1.25
C THR A 82 3.85 -3.99 2.07
N LEU A 83 4.42 -4.30 3.23
CA LEU A 83 3.77 -5.06 4.29
C LEU A 83 3.47 -4.15 5.47
N ARG A 84 2.39 -4.51 6.17
CA ARG A 84 2.06 -3.97 7.47
C ARG A 84 3.13 -4.40 8.49
N ASN A 85 3.64 -3.46 9.29
CA ASN A 85 4.47 -3.77 10.45
C ASN A 85 3.57 -4.15 11.64
N GLU A 86 4.14 -4.33 12.84
CA GLU A 86 3.33 -4.37 14.06
C GLU A 86 2.75 -2.97 14.33
N GLY A 87 1.42 -2.80 14.19
CA GLY A 87 0.71 -1.52 14.31
C GLY A 87 -0.26 -1.24 13.16
N ASP A 88 -1.30 -0.44 13.39
CA ASP A 88 -2.37 -0.13 12.42
C ASP A 88 -1.93 0.88 11.35
N LEU A 89 -2.51 0.77 10.15
CA LEU A 89 -2.42 1.84 9.15
C LEU A 89 -3.63 2.74 9.25
N THR A 90 -3.41 4.03 9.05
CA THR A 90 -4.46 5.04 9.20
C THR A 90 -5.05 5.42 7.85
N ALA A 91 -4.24 5.65 6.81
CA ALA A 91 -4.73 5.91 5.46
C ALA A 91 -3.66 5.64 4.39
N ALA A 92 -4.09 5.37 3.16
CA ALA A 92 -3.24 5.35 1.99
C ALA A 92 -3.93 6.10 0.82
N GLU A 93 -3.17 6.86 0.07
CA GLU A 93 -3.64 7.54 -1.14
C GLU A 93 -2.90 6.95 -2.34
N LEU A 94 -3.63 6.39 -3.30
CA LEU A 94 -3.03 5.93 -4.55
C LEU A 94 -2.91 7.12 -5.49
N ASP A 95 -1.73 7.74 -5.48
CA ASP A 95 -1.40 8.76 -6.46
C ASP A 95 -1.28 8.08 -7.85
N TYR A 96 -2.27 8.35 -8.70
CA TYR A 96 -2.28 7.93 -10.10
C TYR A 96 -1.83 9.09 -10.99
N PRO A 97 -0.52 9.22 -11.29
CA PRO A 97 -0.12 9.97 -12.47
C PRO A 97 0.77 9.11 -13.36
N PHE A 98 0.15 8.36 -14.27
CA PHE A 98 0.80 7.93 -15.52
C PHE A 98 -0.19 8.00 -16.69
#